data_AF-A0A3B6H4L6-F1
#
_entry.id   AF-A0A3B6H4L6-F1
#
_cell.length_a   1.000
_cell.length_b   1.000
_cell.length_c   1.000
_cell.angle_alpha   90.00
_cell.angle_beta   90.00
_cell.angle_gamma   90.00
#
_symmetry.space_group_name_H-M   'P 1'
#
loop_
_entity.id
_entity.type
_entity.pdbx_description
1 polymer ?
#
loop_
_entity_poly.entity_id
_entity_poly.type
_entity_poly.pdbx_seq_one_letter_code
_entity_poly.pdbx_strand_id
1 'polypeptide(L)'
;MAAKNPSYFQSIPLQQIIEQKELRLHLYIFQQWSKGPRQNQQIMTNLQLPNQCGLSTVNDWPIRDGPGHNADIVARGRGLHFGTAIDEADYFHSFVIIFTDERFKGSSLQVLGTSKASSPDGEWAITGGTGEFAFAQGVVAHKMFGRDHASCFRELHIRVLCLAFPKPVIVTKIGPWGGHGGKEFDIPELVPQHLESVTIRSGVVIDSIAFSYVNQAGKKQTLGPWGGDGELSDTITFAPFEIVKEVSGPTGTFGGDTVVTSLTFITNVRTYGPFGKPSGTAFSVPLMDTSVVGFFVRAGRLVNAIGVYVRPSV
;
A
#
# COMPACT_ATOMS: atom_id res chain seq x y z
N MET A 1 12.17 -12.39 -40.57
CA MET A 1 12.28 -12.87 -39.18
C MET A 1 12.48 -11.65 -38.29
N ALA A 2 11.65 -11.47 -37.25
CA ALA A 2 11.85 -10.35 -36.33
C ALA A 2 13.21 -10.48 -35.64
N ALA A 3 13.93 -9.36 -35.49
CA ALA A 3 15.22 -9.34 -34.80
C ALA A 3 15.06 -9.81 -33.35
N LYS A 4 16.04 -10.55 -32.85
CA LYS A 4 16.05 -11.02 -31.46
C LYS A 4 16.21 -9.80 -30.54
N ASN A 5 15.41 -9.73 -29.48
CA ASN A 5 15.49 -8.62 -28.52
C ASN A 5 16.88 -8.58 -27.83
N PRO A 6 17.50 -7.39 -27.68
CA PRO A 6 18.76 -7.23 -26.96
C PRO A 6 18.57 -7.36 -25.44
N SER A 7 19.64 -7.61 -24.69
CA SER A 7 19.60 -7.85 -23.23
C SER A 7 19.08 -6.66 -22.40
N TYR A 8 19.14 -5.44 -22.92
CA TYR A 8 18.61 -4.24 -22.28
C TYR A 8 17.10 -4.02 -22.55
N PHE A 9 16.47 -4.84 -23.39
CA PHE A 9 15.09 -4.67 -23.81
C PHE A 9 14.25 -5.90 -23.49
N GLN A 10 13.21 -5.68 -22.68
CA GLN A 10 12.18 -6.67 -22.42
C GLN A 10 10.82 -5.97 -22.48
N SER A 11 9.88 -6.60 -23.17
CA SER A 11 8.45 -6.25 -23.08
C SER A 11 7.76 -7.37 -22.32
N ILE A 12 7.18 -7.05 -21.18
CA ILE A 12 6.39 -7.98 -20.36
C ILE A 12 4.96 -7.45 -20.24
N PRO A 13 3.95 -8.32 -20.29
CA PRO A 13 2.60 -7.94 -19.89
C PRO A 13 2.59 -7.46 -18.44
N LEU A 14 1.71 -6.50 -18.14
CA LEU A 14 1.47 -6.07 -16.77
C LEU A 14 0.87 -7.24 -15.96
N GLN A 15 1.60 -7.72 -14.96
CA GLN A 15 1.19 -8.86 -14.14
C GLN A 15 0.44 -8.48 -12.85
N GLN A 16 0.59 -7.22 -12.40
CA GLN A 16 0.02 -6.73 -11.15
C GLN A 16 -1.17 -5.81 -11.39
N ILE A 17 -2.14 -5.84 -10.48
CA ILE A 17 -3.26 -4.90 -10.47
C ILE A 17 -2.70 -3.50 -10.22
N ILE A 18 -3.13 -2.52 -11.01
CA ILE A 18 -2.81 -1.11 -10.81
C ILE A 18 -4.03 -0.45 -10.18
N GLU A 19 -3.80 0.29 -9.11
CA GLU A 19 -4.80 1.14 -8.50
C GLU A 19 -4.51 2.61 -8.80
N GLN A 20 -5.56 3.40 -8.97
CA GLN A 20 -5.44 4.84 -9.11
C GLN A 20 -5.63 5.51 -7.74
N LYS A 21 -4.73 6.41 -7.38
CA LYS A 21 -4.78 7.16 -6.12
C LYS A 21 -4.84 8.65 -6.40
N GLU A 22 -5.93 9.30 -6.02
CA GLU A 22 -6.03 10.77 -6.00
C GLU A 22 -5.48 11.29 -4.66
N LEU A 23 -4.54 12.22 -4.72
CA LEU A 23 -4.03 12.97 -3.57
C LEU A 23 -4.37 14.44 -3.74
N ARG A 24 -4.83 15.05 -2.64
CA ARG A 24 -5.16 16.47 -2.57
C ARG A 24 -4.30 17.11 -1.50
N LEU A 25 -3.51 18.11 -1.87
CA LEU A 25 -2.69 18.87 -0.95
C LEU A 25 -3.10 20.34 -0.97
N HIS A 26 -3.06 20.94 0.20
CA HIS A 26 -3.31 22.36 0.40
C HIS A 26 -2.07 22.95 1.09
N LEU A 27 -1.32 23.77 0.36
CA LEU A 27 0.03 24.21 0.73
C LEU A 27 0.23 25.68 0.38
N TYR A 28 1.34 26.27 0.81
CA TYR A 28 1.67 27.67 0.58
C TYR A 28 3.12 27.83 0.12
N ILE A 29 3.36 28.46 -1.03
CA ILE A 29 4.70 28.68 -1.58
C ILE A 29 5.12 30.15 -1.41
N PHE A 30 6.38 30.34 -1.00
CA PHE A 30 6.90 31.66 -0.65
C PHE A 30 8.08 32.04 -1.54
N GLN A 31 7.89 33.03 -2.41
CA GLN A 31 8.93 33.59 -3.27
C GLN A 31 9.46 34.88 -2.66
N GLN A 32 10.79 35.02 -2.55
CA GLN A 32 11.46 36.20 -1.96
C GLN A 32 12.74 36.54 -2.74
N TRP A 33 12.78 37.74 -3.33
CA TRP A 33 13.86 38.18 -4.23
C TRP A 33 14.66 39.39 -3.75
N SER A 34 14.32 39.99 -2.60
CA SER A 34 15.19 41.00 -2.00
C SER A 34 16.53 40.39 -1.61
N LYS A 35 17.63 41.07 -1.95
CA LYS A 35 18.96 40.73 -1.45
C LYS A 35 18.96 40.73 0.08
N GLY A 36 19.42 39.64 0.69
CA GLY A 36 19.46 39.49 2.15
C GLY A 36 19.30 38.02 2.58
N PRO A 37 19.24 37.75 3.89
CA PRO A 37 19.21 36.38 4.42
C PRO A 37 17.95 35.58 4.05
N ARG A 38 16.90 36.26 3.58
CA ARG A 38 15.63 35.66 3.14
C ARG A 38 15.55 35.45 1.63
N GLN A 39 16.58 35.82 0.87
CA GLN A 39 16.62 35.61 -0.57
C GLN A 39 16.56 34.11 -0.88
N ASN A 40 15.59 33.71 -1.71
CA ASN A 40 15.37 32.31 -2.06
C ASN A 40 15.31 32.07 -3.58
N GLN A 41 15.77 33.06 -4.35
CA GLN A 41 15.97 32.97 -5.78
C GLN A 41 17.08 33.91 -6.24
N GLN A 42 17.73 33.59 -7.36
CA GLN A 42 18.83 34.37 -7.91
C GLN A 42 18.66 34.54 -9.42
N ILE A 43 18.71 35.80 -9.88
CA ILE A 43 18.72 36.12 -11.30
C ILE A 43 20.06 35.68 -11.89
N MET A 44 20.00 34.88 -12.96
CA MET A 44 21.14 34.39 -13.72
C MET A 44 21.46 35.31 -14.89
N THR A 45 20.42 35.69 -15.65
CA THR A 45 20.54 36.53 -16.85
C THR A 45 19.40 37.53 -16.86
N ASN A 46 19.70 38.78 -17.20
CA ASN A 46 18.70 39.82 -17.44
C ASN A 46 19.10 40.64 -18.68
N LEU A 47 18.37 40.46 -19.77
CA LEU A 47 18.63 41.13 -21.05
C LEU A 47 18.09 42.56 -21.12
N GLN A 48 17.37 43.03 -20.08
CA GLN A 48 16.72 44.36 -20.04
C GLN A 48 15.75 44.61 -21.20
N LEU A 49 15.16 43.54 -21.75
CA LEU A 49 14.14 43.65 -22.79
C LEU A 49 12.78 44.05 -22.18
N PRO A 50 11.86 44.60 -22.99
CA PRO A 50 10.49 44.87 -22.55
C PRO A 50 9.86 43.64 -21.88
N ASN A 51 9.04 43.89 -20.85
CA ASN A 51 8.31 42.86 -20.11
C ASN A 51 9.19 41.74 -19.49
N GLN A 52 10.49 42.02 -19.31
CA GLN A 52 11.47 41.07 -18.77
C GLN A 52 11.68 39.82 -19.63
N CYS A 53 11.44 39.93 -20.95
CA CYS A 53 11.76 38.86 -21.87
C CYS A 53 13.25 38.46 -21.75
N GLY A 54 13.51 37.16 -21.64
CA GLY A 54 14.85 36.60 -21.46
C GLY A 54 15.41 36.70 -20.03
N LEU A 55 14.69 37.28 -19.08
CA LEU A 55 15.04 37.19 -17.66
C LEU A 55 15.02 35.72 -17.26
N SER A 56 16.11 35.22 -16.69
CA SER A 56 16.26 33.82 -16.26
C SER A 56 16.65 33.77 -14.79
N THR A 57 15.94 32.98 -13.99
CA THR A 57 16.12 32.93 -12.54
C THR A 57 16.13 31.50 -12.04
N VAL A 58 17.05 31.18 -11.12
CA VAL A 58 17.04 29.94 -10.33
C VAL A 58 16.30 30.17 -9.01
N ASN A 59 15.49 29.20 -8.57
CA ASN A 59 14.73 29.29 -7.34
C ASN A 59 14.88 28.08 -6.41
N ASP A 60 14.75 28.36 -5.11
CA ASP A 60 14.60 27.39 -4.04
C ASP A 60 13.52 27.89 -3.04
N TRP A 61 12.27 27.82 -3.47
CA TRP A 61 11.14 28.38 -2.73
C TRP A 61 10.66 27.45 -1.62
N PRO A 62 10.62 27.87 -0.35
CA PRO A 62 10.01 27.08 0.70
C PRO A 62 8.49 26.95 0.49
N ILE A 63 7.99 25.73 0.70
CA ILE A 63 6.57 25.39 0.67
C ILE A 63 6.17 24.93 2.06
N ARG A 64 5.11 25.53 2.60
CA ARG A 64 4.64 25.32 3.97
C ARG A 64 3.24 24.74 4.02
N ASP A 65 2.89 24.16 5.17
CA ASP A 65 1.57 23.64 5.48
C ASP A 65 0.56 24.71 5.93
N GLY A 66 1.01 25.95 6.14
CA GLY A 66 0.18 27.08 6.49
C GLY A 66 0.73 28.42 5.98
N PRO A 67 -0.10 29.48 5.96
CA PRO A 67 0.31 30.81 5.49
C PRO A 67 1.15 31.58 6.53
N GLY A 68 1.16 31.11 7.78
CA GLY A 68 1.82 31.77 8.91
C GLY A 68 3.35 31.72 8.88
N HIS A 69 3.97 32.54 9.72
CA HIS A 69 5.43 32.57 9.91
C HIS A 69 5.95 31.37 10.71
N ASN A 70 5.11 30.76 11.55
CA ASN A 70 5.42 29.56 12.33
C ASN A 70 5.03 28.24 11.63
N ALA A 71 4.54 28.32 10.38
CA ALA A 71 4.17 27.13 9.61
C ALA A 71 5.41 26.33 9.19
N ASP A 72 5.28 25.01 9.18
CA ASP A 72 6.38 24.11 8.93
C ASP A 72 6.71 24.03 7.45
N ILE A 73 8.00 23.91 7.12
CA ILE A 73 8.43 23.69 5.73
C ILE A 73 8.28 22.21 5.42
N VAL A 74 7.26 21.87 4.64
CA VAL A 74 6.94 20.49 4.25
C VAL A 74 7.46 20.10 2.86
N ALA A 75 7.83 21.09 2.04
CA ALA A 75 8.46 20.88 0.74
C ALA A 75 9.27 22.09 0.28
N ARG A 76 10.01 21.94 -0.84
CA ARG A 76 10.70 23.04 -1.52
C ARG A 76 10.49 22.97 -3.03
N GLY A 77 10.15 24.11 -3.64
CA GLY A 77 10.05 24.29 -5.09
C GLY A 77 11.40 24.72 -5.68
N ARG A 78 12.13 23.76 -6.26
CA ARG A 78 13.48 23.98 -6.81
C ARG A 78 13.49 23.88 -8.31
N GLY A 79 13.99 24.91 -8.99
CA GLY A 79 14.05 24.93 -10.44
C GLY A 79 14.32 26.31 -11.01
N LEU A 80 13.65 26.61 -12.12
CA LEU A 80 13.86 27.77 -12.95
C LEU A 80 12.54 28.45 -13.28
N HIS A 81 12.59 29.76 -13.47
CA HIS A 81 11.56 30.48 -14.19
C HIS A 81 12.16 31.54 -15.12
N PHE A 82 11.44 31.80 -16.22
CA PHE A 82 11.90 32.63 -17.33
C PHE A 82 10.83 33.64 -17.72
N GLY A 83 11.21 34.89 -17.98
CA GLY A 83 10.34 35.82 -18.70
C GLY A 83 10.31 35.46 -20.18
N THR A 84 9.16 35.07 -20.72
CA THR A 84 9.07 34.47 -22.06
C THR A 84 8.35 35.31 -23.10
N ALA A 85 7.69 36.40 -22.70
CA ALA A 85 6.89 37.23 -23.60
C ALA A 85 7.47 38.65 -23.74
N ILE A 86 7.36 39.22 -24.95
CA ILE A 86 7.83 40.57 -25.29
C ILE A 86 6.68 41.58 -25.18
N ASP A 87 5.46 41.14 -25.42
CA ASP A 87 4.21 41.91 -25.46
C ASP A 87 3.50 41.98 -24.10
N GLU A 88 3.62 40.92 -23.29
CA GLU A 88 3.11 40.86 -21.91
C GLU A 88 4.12 40.28 -20.92
N ALA A 89 3.99 40.62 -19.63
CA ALA A 89 4.88 40.11 -18.59
C ALA A 89 4.44 38.71 -18.14
N ASP A 90 4.88 37.69 -18.89
CA ASP A 90 4.59 36.29 -18.64
C ASP A 90 5.84 35.49 -18.26
N TYR A 91 5.68 34.64 -17.26
CA TYR A 91 6.74 33.77 -16.76
C TYR A 91 6.43 32.31 -17.04
N PHE A 92 7.37 31.62 -17.67
CA PHE A 92 7.40 30.16 -17.72
C PHE A 92 8.09 29.61 -16.48
N HIS A 93 7.52 28.57 -15.88
CA HIS A 93 8.00 27.89 -14.68
C HIS A 93 8.33 26.44 -15.00
N SER A 94 9.50 26.00 -14.58
CA SER A 94 9.92 24.60 -14.62
C SER A 94 10.65 24.29 -13.32
N PHE A 95 9.97 23.60 -12.40
CA PHE A 95 10.54 23.28 -11.10
C PHE A 95 10.01 21.96 -10.55
N VAL A 96 10.70 21.45 -9.54
CA VAL A 96 10.34 20.24 -8.84
C VAL A 96 9.93 20.60 -7.42
N ILE A 97 8.75 20.16 -6.99
CA ILE A 97 8.35 20.19 -5.58
C ILE A 97 8.96 18.96 -4.91
N ILE A 98 9.93 19.17 -4.03
CA ILE A 98 10.62 18.11 -3.29
C ILE A 98 10.08 18.11 -1.85
N PHE A 99 9.45 17.01 -1.44
CA PHE A 99 8.85 16.90 -0.11
C PHE A 99 9.88 16.52 0.95
N THR A 100 9.78 17.20 2.10
CA THR A 100 10.66 17.01 3.27
C THR A 100 9.90 16.49 4.49
N ASP A 101 8.57 16.59 4.50
CA ASP A 101 7.68 15.94 5.47
C ASP A 101 7.89 14.42 5.51
N GLU A 102 7.80 13.81 6.69
CA GLU A 102 8.10 12.38 6.88
C GLU A 102 7.28 11.45 5.98
N ARG A 103 6.01 11.78 5.70
CA ARG A 103 5.12 10.93 4.88
C ARG A 103 5.59 10.81 3.43
N PHE A 104 6.23 11.85 2.92
CA PHE A 104 6.60 11.96 1.50
C PHE A 104 8.08 12.25 1.30
N LYS A 105 8.90 12.04 2.34
CA LYS A 105 10.30 12.45 2.34
C LYS A 105 11.06 11.86 1.16
N GLY A 106 11.62 12.72 0.32
CA GLY A 106 12.36 12.32 -0.89
C GLY A 106 11.50 12.03 -2.12
N SER A 107 10.17 12.05 -1.99
CA SER A 107 9.24 12.03 -3.12
C SER A 107 9.12 13.42 -3.74
N SER A 108 8.75 13.49 -5.01
CA SER A 108 8.68 14.76 -5.73
C SER A 108 7.59 14.84 -6.77
N LEU A 109 7.17 16.05 -7.11
CA LEU A 109 6.29 16.37 -8.25
C LEU A 109 7.04 17.26 -9.23
N GLN A 110 7.02 16.92 -10.52
CA GLN A 110 7.56 17.79 -11.57
C GLN A 110 6.45 18.73 -12.06
N VAL A 111 6.73 20.03 -12.01
CA VAL A 111 5.77 21.10 -12.30
C VAL A 111 6.24 21.91 -13.49
N LEU A 112 5.32 22.14 -14.42
CA LEU A 112 5.52 22.94 -15.62
C LEU A 112 4.31 23.85 -15.84
N GLY A 113 4.54 25.12 -16.16
CA GLY A 113 3.43 25.99 -16.52
C GLY A 113 3.83 27.44 -16.72
N THR A 114 2.84 28.29 -16.93
CA THR A 114 3.04 29.73 -17.10
C THR A 114 2.29 30.50 -16.02
N SER A 115 2.74 31.72 -15.73
CA SER A 115 2.01 32.66 -14.88
C SER A 115 2.10 34.05 -15.47
N LYS A 116 0.97 34.75 -15.55
CA LYS A 116 0.92 36.13 -16.01
C LYS A 116 1.10 37.08 -14.85
N ALA A 117 1.85 38.17 -15.03
CA ALA A 117 1.93 39.20 -14.00
C ALA A 117 0.59 39.94 -13.82
N SER A 118 -0.20 40.03 -14.89
CA SER A 118 -1.54 40.65 -14.93
C SER A 118 -2.64 39.77 -14.33
N SER A 119 -2.51 38.44 -14.46
CA SER A 119 -3.40 37.44 -13.86
C SER A 119 -2.58 36.52 -12.96
N PRO A 120 -2.37 36.90 -11.70
CA PRO A 120 -1.50 36.16 -10.80
C PRO A 120 -2.08 34.80 -10.41
N ASP A 121 -3.39 34.60 -10.51
CA ASP A 121 -4.02 33.30 -10.25
C ASP A 121 -4.01 32.45 -11.52
N GLY A 122 -3.83 31.14 -11.36
CA GLY A 122 -3.67 30.24 -12.50
C GLY A 122 -3.38 28.80 -12.10
N GLU A 123 -2.98 27.99 -13.08
CA GLU A 123 -2.65 26.59 -12.89
C GLU A 123 -1.29 26.24 -13.50
N TRP A 124 -0.55 25.38 -12.80
CA TRP A 124 0.60 24.67 -13.37
C TRP A 124 0.28 23.20 -13.51
N ALA A 125 0.78 22.57 -14.57
CA ALA A 125 0.62 21.14 -14.80
C ALA A 125 1.64 20.35 -13.95
N ILE A 126 1.19 19.22 -13.42
CA ILE A 126 2.04 18.17 -12.88
C ILE A 126 2.25 17.17 -14.00
N THR A 127 3.48 17.07 -14.49
CA THR A 127 3.83 16.22 -15.64
C THR A 127 4.48 14.89 -15.22
N GLY A 128 4.73 14.71 -13.92
CA GLY A 128 5.35 13.51 -13.38
C GLY A 128 5.56 13.60 -11.87
N GLY A 129 6.06 12.51 -11.29
CA GLY A 129 6.55 12.49 -9.93
C GLY A 129 7.46 11.29 -9.64
N THR A 130 8.04 11.28 -8.45
CA THR A 130 8.91 10.19 -7.93
C THR A 130 8.45 9.71 -6.57
N GLY A 131 8.88 8.51 -6.17
CA GLY A 131 8.56 7.93 -4.87
C GLY A 131 7.05 7.66 -4.74
N GLU A 132 6.43 8.19 -3.69
CA GLU A 132 4.99 8.08 -3.43
C GLU A 132 4.13 8.75 -4.52
N PHE A 133 4.72 9.59 -5.37
CA PHE A 133 4.07 10.24 -6.51
C PHE A 133 4.51 9.66 -7.86
N ALA A 134 5.01 8.42 -7.89
CA ALA A 134 5.35 7.77 -9.16
C ALA A 134 4.14 7.76 -10.13
N PHE A 135 4.42 8.02 -11.42
CA PHE A 135 3.40 8.15 -12.46
C PHE A 135 2.39 9.29 -12.25
N ALA A 136 2.75 10.29 -11.44
CA ALA A 136 1.88 11.42 -11.14
C ALA A 136 1.49 12.23 -12.40
N GLN A 137 0.21 12.58 -12.49
CA GLN A 137 -0.34 13.56 -13.41
C GLN A 137 -1.38 14.40 -12.68
N GLY A 138 -1.49 15.69 -12.99
CA GLY A 138 -2.44 16.55 -12.30
C GLY A 138 -2.18 18.04 -12.48
N VAL A 139 -2.69 18.82 -11.53
CA VAL A 139 -2.63 20.29 -11.56
C VAL A 139 -2.29 20.86 -10.19
N VAL A 140 -1.55 21.97 -10.22
CA VAL A 140 -1.32 22.87 -9.10
C VAL A 140 -2.10 24.14 -9.40
N ALA A 141 -3.30 24.27 -8.85
CA ALA A 141 -4.02 25.54 -8.86
C ALA A 141 -3.36 26.47 -7.84
N HIS A 142 -2.95 27.66 -8.26
CA HIS A 142 -2.29 28.62 -7.40
C HIS A 142 -3.04 29.94 -7.32
N LYS A 143 -3.13 30.50 -6.11
CA LYS A 143 -3.78 31.78 -5.84
C LYS A 143 -2.85 32.69 -5.06
N MET A 144 -2.64 33.91 -5.53
CA MET A 144 -1.82 34.88 -4.80
C MET A 144 -2.61 35.45 -3.61
N PHE A 145 -2.05 35.35 -2.40
CA PHE A 145 -2.69 35.87 -1.18
C PHE A 145 -1.87 36.98 -0.51
N GLY A 146 -0.62 37.17 -0.93
CA GLY A 146 0.21 38.27 -0.42
C GLY A 146 1.32 38.62 -1.41
N ARG A 147 1.57 39.92 -1.56
CA ARG A 147 2.65 40.47 -2.39
C ARG A 147 3.17 41.76 -1.78
N ASP A 148 4.48 41.91 -1.77
CA ASP A 148 5.14 43.17 -1.45
C ASP A 148 6.23 43.48 -2.51
N HIS A 149 7.05 44.49 -2.26
CA HIS A 149 8.10 44.93 -3.20
C HIS A 149 9.21 43.87 -3.43
N ALA A 150 9.29 42.86 -2.56
CA ALA A 150 10.37 41.89 -2.47
C ALA A 150 9.90 40.43 -2.44
N SER A 151 8.61 40.18 -2.29
CA SER A 151 8.05 38.86 -2.05
C SER A 151 6.71 38.63 -2.74
N CYS A 152 6.43 37.39 -3.09
CA CYS A 152 5.16 36.91 -3.60
C CYS A 152 4.80 35.59 -2.91
N PHE A 153 3.59 35.51 -2.38
CA PHE A 153 3.09 34.35 -1.64
C PHE A 153 1.85 33.80 -2.33
N ARG A 154 1.86 32.50 -2.58
CA ARG A 154 0.77 31.80 -3.26
C ARG A 154 0.28 30.62 -2.44
N GLU A 155 -1.03 30.51 -2.35
CA GLU A 155 -1.74 29.34 -1.87
C GLU A 155 -1.81 28.33 -3.03
N LEU A 156 -1.59 27.06 -2.73
CA LEU A 156 -1.53 25.96 -3.68
C LEU A 156 -2.60 24.92 -3.33
N HIS A 157 -3.46 24.63 -4.29
CA HIS A 157 -4.35 23.48 -4.28
C HIS A 157 -3.83 22.47 -5.31
N ILE A 158 -3.14 21.45 -4.80
CA ILE A 158 -2.52 20.40 -5.62
C ILE A 158 -3.50 19.24 -5.71
N ARG A 159 -3.86 18.85 -6.93
CA ARG A 159 -4.62 17.62 -7.22
C ARG A 159 -3.77 16.74 -8.10
N VAL A 160 -3.40 15.58 -7.61
CA VAL A 160 -2.52 14.64 -8.34
C VAL A 160 -3.11 13.24 -8.35
N LEU A 161 -3.15 12.65 -9.53
CA LEU A 161 -3.46 11.25 -9.77
C LEU A 161 -2.14 10.48 -9.88
N CYS A 162 -1.94 9.47 -9.04
CA CYS A 162 -0.78 8.59 -9.09
C CYS A 162 -1.23 7.16 -9.38
N LEU A 163 -0.31 6.34 -9.91
CA LEU A 163 -0.52 4.89 -9.99
C LEU A 163 0.09 4.23 -8.77
N ALA A 164 -0.71 3.47 -8.04
CA ALA A 164 -0.26 2.62 -6.96
C ALA A 164 -0.12 1.18 -7.46
N PHE A 165 0.99 0.55 -7.10
CA PHE A 165 1.24 -0.87 -7.34
C PHE A 165 1.19 -1.56 -5.98
N PRO A 166 0.03 -2.11 -5.59
CA PRO A 166 -0.13 -2.76 -4.29
C PRO A 166 0.92 -3.86 -4.17
N LYS A 167 1.63 -3.90 -3.03
CA LYS A 167 2.54 -5.02 -2.77
C LYS A 167 1.72 -6.32 -2.80
N PRO A 168 2.23 -7.40 -3.43
CA PRO A 168 1.56 -8.69 -3.38
C PRO A 168 1.33 -9.08 -1.92
N VAL A 169 0.10 -9.42 -1.54
CA VAL A 169 -0.13 -9.99 -0.21
C VAL A 169 0.48 -11.38 -0.23
N ILE A 170 1.64 -11.53 0.42
CA ILE A 170 2.30 -12.81 0.54
C ILE A 170 1.53 -13.62 1.59
N VAL A 171 1.01 -14.76 1.15
CA VAL A 171 0.46 -15.78 2.04
C VAL A 171 1.40 -16.98 2.01
N THR A 172 1.88 -17.39 3.19
CA THR A 172 2.83 -18.50 3.32
C THR A 172 2.10 -19.75 3.80
N LYS A 173 2.41 -20.91 3.19
CA LYS A 173 1.94 -22.23 3.67
C LYS A 173 2.91 -22.76 4.72
N ILE A 174 2.40 -23.16 5.88
CA ILE A 174 3.17 -23.84 6.92
C ILE A 174 2.51 -25.20 7.20
N GLY A 175 3.33 -26.26 7.26
CA GLY A 175 2.90 -27.66 7.38
C GLY A 175 2.93 -28.40 6.03
N PRO A 176 2.11 -29.43 5.84
CA PRO A 176 1.09 -29.93 6.76
C PRO A 176 1.66 -30.87 7.84
N TRP A 177 0.96 -31.02 8.95
CA TRP A 177 1.23 -32.03 9.99
C TRP A 177 0.18 -33.12 9.94
N GLY A 178 0.62 -34.38 9.92
CA GLY A 178 -0.27 -35.54 9.88
C GLY A 178 0.23 -36.65 8.96
N GLY A 179 -0.68 -37.51 8.53
CA GLY A 179 -0.40 -38.64 7.64
C GLY A 179 -0.58 -38.34 6.15
N HIS A 180 -0.13 -39.28 5.32
CA HIS A 180 -0.22 -39.21 3.86
C HIS A 180 -1.56 -39.72 3.29
N GLY A 181 -2.50 -40.15 4.13
CA GLY A 181 -3.82 -40.60 3.69
C GLY A 181 -4.67 -39.47 3.09
N GLY A 182 -5.85 -39.85 2.56
CA GLY A 182 -6.84 -38.91 2.04
C GLY A 182 -6.45 -38.20 0.74
N LYS A 183 -7.32 -37.27 0.31
CA LYS A 183 -7.10 -36.36 -0.83
C LYS A 183 -6.67 -34.97 -0.33
N GLU A 184 -5.83 -34.29 -1.10
CA GLU A 184 -5.46 -32.89 -0.85
C GLU A 184 -6.59 -31.94 -1.20
N PHE A 185 -6.86 -31.01 -0.29
CA PHE A 185 -7.77 -29.90 -0.46
C PHE A 185 -7.06 -28.61 -0.11
N ASP A 186 -7.19 -27.61 -0.98
CA ASP A 186 -6.47 -26.36 -0.90
C ASP A 186 -7.40 -25.17 -1.21
N ILE A 187 -6.95 -23.96 -0.88
CA ILE A 187 -7.65 -22.72 -1.21
C ILE A 187 -7.51 -22.47 -2.72
N PRO A 188 -8.63 -22.23 -3.45
CA PRO A 188 -8.57 -21.85 -4.87
C PRO A 188 -7.91 -20.47 -5.02
N GLU A 189 -7.56 -20.06 -6.25
CA GLU A 189 -6.76 -18.85 -6.58
C GLU A 189 -7.10 -17.53 -5.84
N LEU A 190 -8.27 -17.42 -5.20
CA LEU A 190 -8.70 -16.30 -4.37
C LEU A 190 -7.94 -16.24 -3.04
N VAL A 191 -6.88 -15.43 -3.02
CA VAL A 191 -5.98 -15.23 -1.87
C VAL A 191 -6.75 -14.82 -0.59
N PRO A 192 -6.58 -15.55 0.52
CA PRO A 192 -7.24 -15.24 1.78
C PRO A 192 -6.62 -14.01 2.47
N GLN A 193 -7.48 -13.12 2.98
CA GLN A 193 -7.06 -11.92 3.71
C GLN A 193 -7.35 -12.01 5.21
N HIS A 194 -8.50 -12.55 5.60
CA HIS A 194 -8.92 -12.62 7.01
C HIS A 194 -9.78 -13.87 7.25
N LEU A 195 -9.44 -14.67 8.26
CA LEU A 195 -10.21 -15.84 8.66
C LEU A 195 -11.43 -15.41 9.50
N GLU A 196 -12.64 -15.80 9.09
CA GLU A 196 -13.87 -15.43 9.80
C GLU A 196 -14.40 -16.54 10.70
N SER A 197 -14.32 -17.79 10.24
CA SER A 197 -14.84 -18.91 11.02
C SER A 197 -14.12 -20.21 10.72
N VAL A 198 -14.12 -21.11 11.70
CA VAL A 198 -13.69 -22.50 11.55
C VAL A 198 -14.76 -23.39 12.15
N THR A 199 -15.22 -24.38 11.38
CA THR A 199 -16.12 -25.43 11.85
C THR A 199 -15.36 -26.74 11.89
N ILE A 200 -15.40 -27.41 13.04
CA ILE A 200 -14.67 -28.65 13.30
C ILE A 200 -15.69 -29.71 13.68
N ARG A 201 -15.65 -30.84 12.98
CA ARG A 201 -16.40 -32.03 13.38
C ARG A 201 -15.43 -33.03 13.98
N SER A 202 -15.76 -33.55 15.15
CA SER A 202 -14.87 -34.42 15.90
C SER A 202 -15.60 -35.47 16.71
N GLY A 203 -14.88 -36.54 17.04
CA GLY A 203 -15.25 -37.53 18.04
C GLY A 203 -14.02 -37.86 18.88
N VAL A 204 -13.45 -39.05 18.69
CA VAL A 204 -12.14 -39.40 19.27
C VAL A 204 -11.00 -38.66 18.56
N VAL A 205 -11.15 -38.40 17.26
CA VAL A 205 -10.19 -37.69 16.41
C VAL A 205 -10.92 -36.61 15.61
N ILE A 206 -10.21 -35.85 14.78
CA ILE A 206 -10.83 -34.85 13.90
C ILE A 206 -11.42 -35.55 12.66
N ASP A 207 -12.74 -35.50 12.53
CA ASP A 207 -13.47 -36.10 11.41
C ASP A 207 -13.47 -35.18 10.19
N SER A 208 -13.78 -33.90 10.36
CA SER A 208 -13.72 -32.92 9.28
C SER A 208 -13.48 -31.49 9.74
N ILE A 209 -13.07 -30.65 8.79
CA ILE A 209 -12.90 -29.22 8.98
C ILE A 209 -13.50 -28.43 7.81
N ALA A 210 -14.16 -27.33 8.12
CA ALA A 210 -14.58 -26.31 7.18
C ALA A 210 -14.14 -24.94 7.72
N PHE A 211 -13.96 -23.95 6.86
CA PHE A 211 -13.68 -22.59 7.31
C PHE A 211 -14.20 -21.56 6.32
N SER A 212 -14.38 -20.32 6.79
CA SER A 212 -14.68 -19.19 5.94
C SER A 212 -13.67 -18.07 6.11
N TYR A 213 -13.39 -17.35 5.04
CA TYR A 213 -12.47 -16.23 5.02
C TYR A 213 -12.96 -15.12 4.10
N VAL A 214 -12.52 -13.89 4.35
CA VAL A 214 -12.68 -12.76 3.43
C VAL A 214 -11.47 -12.73 2.50
N ASN A 215 -11.71 -12.70 1.19
CA ASN A 215 -10.65 -12.56 0.19
C ASN A 215 -10.24 -11.09 0.00
N GLN A 216 -9.21 -10.84 -0.81
CA GLN A 216 -8.73 -9.46 -1.07
C GLN A 216 -9.78 -8.51 -1.68
N ALA A 217 -10.83 -9.05 -2.31
CA ALA A 217 -11.94 -8.26 -2.85
C ALA A 217 -13.03 -7.96 -1.81
N GLY A 218 -12.81 -8.30 -0.53
CA GLY A 218 -13.81 -8.12 0.53
C GLY A 218 -14.95 -9.14 0.49
N LYS A 219 -14.86 -10.19 -0.33
CA LYS A 219 -15.92 -11.21 -0.47
C LYS A 219 -15.63 -12.42 0.40
N LYS A 220 -16.62 -12.82 1.21
CA LYS A 220 -16.61 -14.06 1.97
C LYS A 220 -16.56 -15.29 1.07
N GLN A 221 -15.66 -16.20 1.37
CA GLN A 221 -15.52 -17.54 0.79
C GLN A 221 -15.69 -18.57 1.92
N THR A 222 -16.30 -19.71 1.61
CA THR A 222 -16.43 -20.85 2.53
C THR A 222 -15.91 -22.11 1.84
N LEU A 223 -15.04 -22.85 2.52
CA LEU A 223 -14.42 -24.08 2.03
C LEU A 223 -14.66 -25.24 2.99
N GLY A 224 -14.72 -26.45 2.44
CA GLY A 224 -15.11 -27.66 3.16
C GLY A 224 -16.63 -27.84 3.28
N PRO A 225 -17.11 -28.75 4.15
CA PRO A 225 -16.31 -29.59 5.02
C PRO A 225 -15.47 -30.61 4.26
N TRP A 226 -14.23 -30.82 4.72
CA TRP A 226 -13.35 -31.86 4.20
C TRP A 226 -13.12 -32.89 5.29
N GLY A 227 -13.54 -34.13 5.01
CA GLY A 227 -13.56 -35.22 5.97
C GLY A 227 -14.94 -35.87 6.08
N GLY A 228 -15.20 -36.57 7.19
CA GLY A 228 -16.45 -37.25 7.48
C GLY A 228 -17.44 -36.45 8.34
N ASP A 229 -18.57 -37.09 8.66
CA ASP A 229 -19.70 -36.47 9.35
C ASP A 229 -19.48 -36.26 10.86
N GLY A 230 -18.55 -36.97 11.50
CA GLY A 230 -18.25 -36.85 12.93
C GLY A 230 -19.46 -36.97 13.88
N GLU A 231 -19.21 -36.86 15.18
CA GLU A 231 -20.28 -36.91 16.19
C GLU A 231 -20.64 -35.50 16.70
N LEU A 232 -19.63 -34.71 17.03
CA LEU A 232 -19.75 -33.33 17.50
C LEU A 232 -19.42 -32.36 16.37
N SER A 233 -20.05 -31.19 16.38
CA SER A 233 -19.78 -30.11 15.43
C SER A 233 -19.73 -28.79 16.17
N ASP A 234 -18.56 -28.16 16.18
CA ASP A 234 -18.32 -26.87 16.81
C ASP A 234 -17.92 -25.84 15.77
N THR A 235 -18.58 -24.68 15.77
CA THR A 235 -18.23 -23.55 14.90
C THR A 235 -17.71 -22.39 15.73
N ILE A 236 -16.44 -22.04 15.50
CA ILE A 236 -15.84 -20.82 16.00
C ILE A 236 -16.15 -19.71 14.99
N THR A 237 -16.80 -18.64 15.44
CA THR A 237 -16.91 -17.39 14.69
C THR A 237 -16.05 -16.35 15.40
N PHE A 238 -15.02 -15.85 14.72
CA PHE A 238 -14.09 -14.89 15.30
C PHE A 238 -14.73 -13.50 15.37
N ALA A 239 -14.50 -12.80 16.48
CA ALA A 239 -14.95 -11.42 16.62
C ALA A 239 -14.18 -10.48 15.67
N PRO A 240 -14.71 -9.28 15.38
CA PRO A 240 -13.92 -8.24 14.71
C PRO A 240 -12.58 -8.04 15.43
N PHE A 241 -11.47 -8.10 14.69
CA PHE A 241 -10.09 -8.02 15.20
C PHE A 241 -9.58 -9.20 16.04
N GLU A 242 -10.38 -10.26 16.20
CA GLU A 242 -9.87 -11.52 16.74
C GLU A 242 -9.09 -12.26 15.66
N ILE A 243 -7.83 -12.58 15.94
CA ILE A 243 -6.91 -13.22 15.01
C ILE A 243 -6.28 -14.45 15.66
N VAL A 244 -6.18 -15.53 14.88
CA VAL A 244 -5.52 -16.77 15.30
C VAL A 244 -4.00 -16.58 15.25
N LYS A 245 -3.37 -16.75 16.42
CA LYS A 245 -1.93 -16.61 16.66
C LYS A 245 -1.22 -17.95 16.85
N GLU A 246 -1.96 -19.01 17.11
CA GLU A 246 -1.41 -20.36 17.14
C GLU A 246 -2.46 -21.37 16.72
N VAL A 247 -2.02 -22.38 15.98
CA VAL A 247 -2.78 -23.63 15.77
C VAL A 247 -1.87 -24.76 16.23
N SER A 248 -2.38 -25.59 17.13
CA SER A 248 -1.63 -26.70 17.70
C SER A 248 -2.51 -27.91 17.93
N GLY A 249 -1.88 -29.07 18.07
CA GLY A 249 -2.56 -30.34 18.27
C GLY A 249 -1.60 -31.50 18.11
N PRO A 250 -1.98 -32.73 18.46
CA PRO A 250 -1.22 -33.91 18.12
C PRO A 250 -1.78 -34.63 16.88
N THR A 251 -0.90 -35.38 16.24
CA THR A 251 -1.24 -36.37 15.22
C THR A 251 -0.93 -37.76 15.75
N GLY A 252 -1.72 -38.75 15.36
CA GLY A 252 -1.61 -40.10 15.90
C GLY A 252 -2.31 -41.14 15.04
N THR A 253 -2.05 -42.40 15.34
CA THR A 253 -2.65 -43.52 14.61
C THR A 253 -4.07 -43.79 15.10
N PHE A 254 -5.03 -43.82 14.17
CA PHE A 254 -6.41 -44.19 14.44
C PHE A 254 -6.96 -45.02 13.28
N GLY A 255 -7.47 -46.22 13.57
CA GLY A 255 -8.00 -47.13 12.53
C GLY A 255 -6.96 -47.58 11.49
N GLY A 256 -5.66 -47.55 11.84
CA GLY A 256 -4.55 -47.90 10.93
C GLY A 256 -3.94 -46.71 10.19
N ASP A 257 -4.59 -45.54 10.19
CA ASP A 257 -4.11 -44.34 9.52
C ASP A 257 -3.53 -43.32 10.50
N THR A 258 -2.54 -42.54 10.07
CA THR A 258 -2.10 -41.35 10.84
C THR A 258 -3.02 -40.17 10.52
N VAL A 259 -3.62 -39.60 11.55
CA VAL A 259 -4.62 -38.52 11.47
C VAL A 259 -4.35 -37.42 12.50
N VAL A 260 -4.99 -36.27 12.33
CA VAL A 260 -5.04 -35.21 13.34
C VAL A 260 -6.01 -35.65 14.45
N THR A 261 -5.52 -35.80 15.68
CA THR A 261 -6.32 -36.35 16.78
C THR A 261 -7.02 -35.27 17.59
N SER A 262 -6.43 -34.08 17.68
CA SER A 262 -7.12 -32.90 18.20
C SER A 262 -6.56 -31.60 17.63
N LEU A 263 -7.34 -30.54 17.75
CA LEU A 263 -6.96 -29.18 17.35
C LEU A 263 -7.28 -28.18 18.45
N THR A 264 -6.36 -27.25 18.68
CA THR A 264 -6.49 -26.10 19.56
C THR A 264 -6.12 -24.85 18.79
N PHE A 265 -6.92 -23.78 18.97
CA PHE A 265 -6.69 -22.48 18.34
C PHE A 265 -6.50 -21.44 19.42
N ILE A 266 -5.37 -20.74 19.41
CA ILE A 266 -5.11 -19.63 20.32
C ILE A 266 -5.23 -18.33 19.54
N THR A 267 -6.10 -17.44 20.00
CA THR A 267 -6.27 -16.09 19.44
C THR A 267 -5.65 -15.04 20.35
N ASN A 268 -5.60 -13.80 19.89
CA ASN A 268 -5.31 -12.64 20.74
C ASN A 268 -6.35 -12.38 21.83
N VAL A 269 -7.47 -13.11 21.85
CA VAL A 269 -8.57 -12.93 22.82
C VAL A 269 -8.67 -14.12 23.78
N ARG A 270 -8.66 -15.36 23.26
CA ARG A 270 -8.87 -16.58 24.04
C ARG A 270 -8.38 -17.84 23.32
N THR A 271 -8.52 -18.97 23.98
CA THR A 271 -8.23 -20.30 23.43
C THR A 271 -9.54 -21.04 23.12
N TYR A 272 -9.57 -21.74 21.98
CA TYR A 272 -10.65 -22.66 21.59
C TYR A 272 -10.12 -24.08 21.46
N GLY A 273 -10.90 -25.06 21.97
CA GLY A 273 -10.54 -26.47 21.98
C GLY A 273 -9.97 -26.94 23.33
N PRO A 274 -9.30 -28.11 23.37
CA PRO A 274 -9.06 -28.99 22.23
C PRO A 274 -10.35 -29.61 21.69
N PHE A 275 -10.49 -29.66 20.36
CA PHE A 275 -11.52 -30.44 19.68
C PHE A 275 -10.97 -31.82 19.39
N GLY A 276 -11.72 -32.91 19.63
CA GLY A 276 -11.20 -34.28 19.62
C GLY A 276 -10.45 -34.64 20.92
N LYS A 277 -9.78 -35.81 20.94
CA LYS A 277 -9.02 -36.28 22.11
C LYS A 277 -7.51 -36.23 21.84
N PRO A 278 -6.76 -35.35 22.53
CA PRO A 278 -5.31 -35.24 22.33
C PRO A 278 -4.59 -36.57 22.59
N SER A 279 -3.96 -37.12 21.54
CA SER A 279 -3.12 -38.30 21.62
C SER A 279 -2.13 -38.35 20.45
N GLY A 280 -0.90 -38.79 20.72
CA GLY A 280 0.16 -38.93 19.71
C GLY A 280 1.21 -37.81 19.77
N THR A 281 1.77 -37.46 18.61
CA THR A 281 2.91 -36.53 18.46
C THR A 281 2.40 -35.11 18.26
N ALA A 282 2.78 -34.20 19.16
CA ALA A 282 2.37 -32.79 19.11
C ALA A 282 3.01 -32.02 17.95
N PHE A 283 2.25 -31.10 17.37
CA PHE A 283 2.71 -29.98 16.55
C PHE A 283 2.16 -28.67 17.11
N SER A 284 2.87 -27.58 16.87
CA SER A 284 2.42 -26.23 17.17
C SER A 284 3.05 -25.25 16.16
N VAL A 285 2.31 -24.20 15.84
CA VAL A 285 2.73 -23.14 14.93
C VAL A 285 2.60 -21.80 15.65
N PRO A 286 3.58 -21.41 16.48
CA PRO A 286 3.55 -20.11 17.12
C PRO A 286 3.82 -19.01 16.07
N LEU A 287 2.90 -18.04 15.97
CA LEU A 287 2.98 -16.97 14.98
C LEU A 287 3.38 -15.64 15.63
N MET A 288 4.62 -15.21 15.41
CA MET A 288 5.05 -13.82 15.66
C MET A 288 4.76 -12.97 14.43
N ASP A 289 4.16 -11.79 14.65
CA ASP A 289 3.84 -10.79 13.61
C ASP A 289 3.06 -11.32 12.39
N THR A 290 2.37 -12.45 12.55
CA THR A 290 1.57 -13.10 11.52
C THR A 290 0.24 -13.58 12.09
N SER A 291 -0.72 -13.90 11.22
CA SER A 291 -2.03 -14.47 11.59
C SER A 291 -2.45 -15.55 10.60
N VAL A 292 -3.14 -16.58 11.08
CA VAL A 292 -3.76 -17.58 10.20
C VAL A 292 -4.94 -16.98 9.45
N VAL A 293 -4.96 -17.15 8.13
CA VAL A 293 -6.01 -16.65 7.23
C VAL A 293 -6.77 -17.77 6.50
N GLY A 294 -6.32 -19.02 6.64
CA GLY A 294 -6.98 -20.18 6.06
C GLY A 294 -6.21 -21.47 6.29
N PHE A 295 -6.72 -22.58 5.74
CA PHE A 295 -6.16 -23.92 5.92
C PHE A 295 -6.06 -24.65 4.58
N PHE A 296 -5.11 -25.58 4.51
CA PHE A 296 -5.07 -26.63 3.50
C PHE A 296 -4.97 -27.98 4.21
N VAL A 297 -5.60 -29.02 3.68
CA VAL A 297 -5.74 -30.30 4.39
C VAL A 297 -5.56 -31.49 3.47
N ARG A 298 -5.21 -32.63 4.08
CA ARG A 298 -5.45 -33.95 3.51
C ARG A 298 -6.60 -34.59 4.27
N ALA A 299 -7.65 -35.00 3.57
CA ALA A 299 -8.81 -35.60 4.20
C ALA A 299 -9.37 -36.78 3.39
N GLY A 300 -9.74 -37.84 4.12
CA GLY A 300 -10.56 -38.94 3.63
C GLY A 300 -11.85 -38.99 4.45
N ARG A 301 -12.08 -40.08 5.19
CA ARG A 301 -13.13 -40.13 6.23
C ARG A 301 -12.76 -39.27 7.45
N LEU A 302 -11.47 -39.02 7.66
CA LEU A 302 -10.90 -38.26 8.77
C LEU A 302 -9.95 -37.20 8.21
N VAL A 303 -9.59 -36.21 9.01
CA VAL A 303 -8.52 -35.26 8.66
C VAL A 303 -7.17 -35.94 8.87
N ASN A 304 -6.54 -36.36 7.77
CA ASN A 304 -5.25 -37.02 7.78
C ASN A 304 -4.11 -36.05 8.11
N ALA A 305 -4.13 -34.86 7.50
CA ALA A 305 -3.14 -33.82 7.77
C ALA A 305 -3.73 -32.41 7.61
N ILE A 306 -3.15 -31.45 8.31
CA ILE A 306 -3.56 -30.05 8.28
C ILE A 306 -2.35 -29.13 8.15
N GLY A 307 -2.49 -28.09 7.34
CA GLY A 307 -1.55 -26.98 7.28
C GLY A 307 -2.29 -25.64 7.28
N VAL A 308 -1.56 -24.57 7.52
CA VAL A 308 -2.12 -23.22 7.67
C VAL A 308 -1.57 -22.28 6.60
N TYR A 309 -2.42 -21.37 6.16
CA TYR A 309 -2.03 -20.18 5.42
C TYR A 309 -1.86 -19.02 6.40
N VAL A 310 -0.70 -18.38 6.37
CA VAL A 310 -0.40 -17.23 7.24
C VAL A 310 -0.08 -15.98 6.44
N ARG A 311 -0.44 -14.84 7.00
CA ARG A 311 -0.15 -13.50 6.45
C ARG A 311 0.55 -12.66 7.54
N PRO A 312 1.51 -11.79 7.18
CA PRO A 312 2.00 -10.74 8.08
C PRO A 312 0.85 -9.91 8.64
N SER A 313 0.83 -9.74 9.96
CA SER A 313 -0.03 -8.77 10.64
C SER A 313 0.46 -7.38 10.24
N VAL A 314 -0.46 -6.54 9.76
CA VAL A 314 -0.20 -5.12 9.45
C VAL A 314 -0.23 -4.32 10.73
#